data_AF-A0A517VSI1-F1
#
_entry.id   AF-A0A517VSI1-F1
#
_cell.length_a   1.000
_cell.length_b   1.000
_cell.length_c   1.000
_cell.angle_alpha   90.00
_cell.angle_beta   90.00
_cell.angle_gamma   90.00
#
_symmetry.space_group_name_H-M   'P 1'
#
loop_
_entity.id
_entity.type
_entity.pdbx_description
1 polymer ?
#
loop_
_entity_poly.entity_id
_entity_poly.type
_entity_poly.pdbx_seq_one_letter_code
_entity_poly.pdbx_strand_id
1 'polypeptide(L)'
;MSASQKHAWFNLMVILVSLIAVICLYPFLGWKANGALGLCGLLGFGPFFYRKRENEVVMDERDLLIEKRSTLLGYSVFWVVYVLVASLLLPMVYGKQGSIPVMVVQWSVFYALVLFLGLKSLATLVQHGRG
;
A
#
# COMPACT_ATOMS: atom_id res chain seq x y z
N MET A 1 -17.06 5.86 12.88
CA MET A 1 -15.73 5.60 12.28
C MET A 1 -14.87 6.84 12.44
N SER A 2 -13.70 6.69 13.05
CA SER A 2 -12.71 7.75 13.17
C SER A 2 -12.19 8.20 11.79
N ALA A 3 -11.58 9.39 11.72
CA ALA A 3 -10.95 9.88 10.50
C ALA A 3 -9.87 8.91 9.99
N SER A 4 -9.09 8.33 10.91
CA SER A 4 -8.05 7.33 10.64
C SER A 4 -8.63 6.05 10.00
N GLN A 5 -9.77 5.54 10.48
CA GLN A 5 -10.46 4.40 9.86
C GLN A 5 -10.99 4.71 8.45
N LYS A 6 -11.60 5.89 8.26
CA LYS A 6 -12.12 6.30 6.94
C LYS A 6 -11.00 6.40 5.91
N HIS A 7 -9.88 7.02 6.30
CA HIS A 7 -8.68 7.11 5.46
C HIS A 7 -8.08 5.72 5.16
N ALA A 8 -8.00 4.83 6.15
CA ALA A 8 -7.51 3.47 5.94
C ALA A 8 -8.39 2.67 4.96
N TRP A 9 -9.72 2.75 5.10
CA TRP A 9 -10.65 2.12 4.14
C TRP A 9 -10.51 2.70 2.73
N PHE A 10 -10.40 4.02 2.62
CA PHE A 10 -10.18 4.69 1.33
C PHE A 10 -8.90 4.18 0.65
N ASN A 11 -7.78 4.15 1.38
CA ASN A 11 -6.51 3.67 0.84
C ASN A 11 -6.61 2.21 0.40
N LEU A 12 -7.23 1.36 1.21
CA LEU A 12 -7.38 -0.06 0.91
C LEU A 12 -8.26 -0.28 -0.33
N MET A 13 -9.36 0.47 -0.48
CA MET A 13 -10.22 0.42 -1.67
C MET A 13 -9.48 0.88 -2.93
N VAL A 14 -8.78 2.02 -2.88
CA VAL A 14 -8.00 2.53 -4.02
C VAL A 14 -6.95 1.50 -4.44
N ILE A 15 -6.23 0.90 -3.49
CA ILE A 15 -5.23 -0.14 -3.76
C ILE A 15 -5.87 -1.37 -4.38
N LEU A 16 -6.97 -1.89 -3.82
CA LEU A 16 -7.67 -3.06 -4.35
C LEU A 16 -8.15 -2.82 -5.78
N VAL A 17 -8.81 -1.69 -6.05
CA VAL A 17 -9.28 -1.32 -7.39
C VAL A 17 -8.11 -1.21 -8.37
N SER A 18 -7.00 -0.60 -7.94
CA SER A 18 -5.79 -0.48 -8.77
C SER A 18 -5.22 -1.85 -9.13
N LEU A 19 -5.09 -2.76 -8.15
CA LEU A 19 -4.55 -4.11 -8.37
C LEU A 19 -5.48 -4.96 -9.25
N ILE A 20 -6.80 -4.89 -9.02
CA ILE A 20 -7.80 -5.57 -9.85
C ILE A 20 -7.72 -5.05 -11.29
N ALA A 21 -7.61 -3.74 -11.48
CA ALA A 21 -7.47 -3.15 -12.80
C ALA A 21 -6.19 -3.63 -13.52
N VAL A 22 -5.05 -3.71 -12.83
CA VAL A 22 -3.82 -4.30 -13.40
C VAL A 22 -4.07 -5.74 -13.86
N ILE A 23 -4.65 -6.58 -13.00
CA ILE A 23 -4.89 -8.01 -13.29
C ILE A 23 -5.85 -8.17 -14.48
N CYS A 24 -6.95 -7.41 -14.51
CA CYS A 24 -7.93 -7.49 -15.59
C CYS A 24 -7.39 -6.98 -16.94
N LEU A 25 -6.50 -5.97 -16.92
CA LEU A 25 -5.92 -5.40 -18.14
C LEU A 25 -4.70 -6.19 -18.64
N TYR A 26 -4.06 -6.99 -17.78
CA TYR A 26 -2.84 -7.71 -18.12
C TYR A 26 -2.97 -8.62 -19.36
N PRO A 27 -4.05 -9.39 -19.56
CA PRO A 27 -4.21 -10.23 -20.76
C PRO A 27 -4.26 -9.45 -22.08
N PHE A 28 -4.68 -8.18 -22.03
CA PHE A 28 -4.88 -7.34 -23.22
C PHE A 28 -3.70 -6.39 -23.47
N LEU A 29 -3.07 -5.90 -22.41
CA LEU A 29 -2.06 -4.83 -22.47
C LEU A 29 -0.66 -5.28 -22.02
N GLY A 30 -0.51 -6.49 -21.48
CA GLY A 30 0.74 -6.98 -20.91
C GLY A 30 1.33 -6.02 -19.88
N TRP A 31 2.62 -5.70 -20.02
CA TRP A 31 3.33 -4.78 -19.12
C TRP A 31 2.73 -3.37 -19.03
N LYS A 32 2.01 -2.91 -20.06
CA LYS A 32 1.35 -1.60 -20.04
C LYS A 32 0.19 -1.54 -19.04
N ALA A 33 -0.35 -2.69 -18.62
CA ALA A 33 -1.39 -2.77 -17.59
C ALA A 33 -0.96 -2.19 -16.24
N ASN A 34 0.35 -2.17 -15.94
CA ASN A 34 0.89 -1.51 -14.74
C ASN A 34 0.57 -0.01 -14.68
N GLY A 35 0.21 0.62 -15.79
CA GLY A 35 -0.31 2.00 -15.81
C GLY A 35 -1.56 2.19 -14.94
N ALA A 36 -2.33 1.14 -14.68
CA ALA A 36 -3.48 1.20 -13.76
C ALA A 36 -3.08 1.47 -12.30
N LEU A 37 -1.81 1.23 -11.92
CA LEU A 37 -1.27 1.68 -10.62
C LEU A 37 -1.24 3.21 -10.50
N GLY A 38 -1.39 3.96 -11.59
CA GLY A 38 -1.61 5.41 -11.55
C GLY A 38 -2.84 5.82 -10.73
N LEU A 39 -3.83 4.93 -10.56
CA LEU A 39 -4.96 5.13 -9.66
C LEU A 39 -4.52 5.28 -8.19
N CYS A 40 -3.38 4.73 -7.79
CA CYS A 40 -2.80 4.97 -6.47
C CYS A 40 -2.38 6.43 -6.25
N GLY A 41 -2.34 7.28 -7.29
CA GLY A 41 -2.22 8.73 -7.13
C GLY A 41 -3.35 9.34 -6.28
N LEU A 42 -4.53 8.71 -6.25
CA LEU A 42 -5.66 9.13 -5.40
C LEU A 42 -5.35 9.04 -3.91
N LEU A 43 -4.36 8.24 -3.49
CA LEU A 43 -3.92 8.16 -2.09
C LEU A 43 -3.40 9.51 -1.58
N GLY A 44 -2.98 10.41 -2.47
CA GLY A 44 -2.61 11.78 -2.14
C GLY A 44 -3.74 12.64 -1.56
N PHE A 45 -5.01 12.21 -1.69
CA PHE A 45 -6.16 12.89 -1.09
C PHE A 45 -6.34 12.61 0.42
N GLY A 46 -5.41 11.89 1.05
CA GLY A 46 -5.41 11.63 2.50
C GLY A 46 -5.71 12.84 3.41
N PRO A 47 -5.14 14.04 3.18
CA PRO A 47 -5.41 15.22 4.02
C PRO A 47 -6.88 15.63 4.11
N PHE A 48 -7.71 15.27 3.12
CA PHE A 48 -9.15 15.57 3.13
C PHE A 48 -9.88 14.92 4.32
N PHE A 49 -9.42 13.76 4.77
CA PHE A 49 -10.02 13.03 5.90
C PHE A 49 -9.69 13.64 7.26
N TYR A 50 -8.62 14.43 7.35
CA TYR A 50 -8.15 15.05 8.60
C TYR A 50 -8.45 16.55 8.66
N ARG A 51 -9.28 17.07 7.75
CA ARG A 51 -9.67 18.47 7.73
C ARG A 51 -10.54 18.79 8.95
N LYS A 52 -10.05 19.69 9.81
CA LYS A 52 -10.73 20.12 11.03
C LYS A 52 -12.00 20.91 10.70
N ARG A 53 -13.11 20.54 11.36
CA ARG A 53 -14.35 21.35 11.46
C ARG A 53 -14.37 22.05 12.82
N GLU A 54 -15.10 23.15 12.95
CA GLU A 54 -15.21 23.85 14.23
C GLU A 54 -15.67 22.89 15.33
N ASN A 55 -14.93 22.90 16.45
CA ASN A 55 -15.15 22.05 17.64
C ASN A 55 -15.05 20.52 17.46
N GLU A 56 -14.54 20.01 16.33
CA GLU A 56 -14.34 18.55 16.15
C GLU A 56 -12.91 18.12 16.52
N VAL A 57 -12.79 17.14 17.42
CA VAL A 57 -11.53 16.42 17.68
C VAL A 57 -11.35 15.38 16.58
N VAL A 58 -10.50 15.70 15.60
CA VAL A 58 -10.27 14.86 14.41
C VAL A 58 -9.40 13.64 14.73
N MET A 59 -8.47 13.77 15.67
CA MET A 59 -7.50 12.73 15.99
C MET A 59 -7.15 12.79 17.48
N ASP A 60 -7.30 11.66 18.15
CA ASP A 60 -7.04 11.50 19.59
C ASP A 60 -5.66 10.85 19.85
N GLU A 61 -5.20 10.83 21.10
CA GLU A 61 -3.97 10.14 21.52
C GLU A 61 -3.97 8.66 21.13
N ARG A 62 -5.16 8.01 21.22
CA ARG A 62 -5.35 6.62 20.77
C ARG A 62 -5.09 6.47 19.27
N ASP A 63 -5.59 7.37 18.44
CA ASP A 63 -5.40 7.35 16.98
C ASP A 63 -3.91 7.49 16.63
N LEU A 64 -3.18 8.37 17.32
CA LEU A 64 -1.74 8.55 17.16
C LEU A 64 -0.95 7.29 17.49
N LEU A 65 -1.31 6.60 18.58
CA LEU A 65 -0.67 5.35 18.95
C LEU A 65 -0.95 4.23 17.94
N ILE A 66 -2.20 4.13 17.44
CA ILE A 66 -2.56 3.18 16.40
C ILE A 66 -1.81 3.49 15.11
N GLU A 67 -1.68 4.75 14.72
CA GLU A 67 -0.93 5.13 13.52
C GLU A 67 0.54 4.69 13.62
N LYS A 68 1.21 4.98 14.74
CA LYS A 68 2.61 4.58 14.95
C LYS A 68 2.77 3.06 14.89
N ARG A 69 1.91 2.31 15.58
CA ARG A 69 1.95 0.84 15.59
C ARG A 69 1.66 0.25 14.22
N SER A 70 0.66 0.79 13.51
CA SER A 70 0.27 0.33 12.18
C SER A 70 1.36 0.63 11.15
N THR A 71 2.04 1.78 11.29
CA THR A 71 3.19 2.14 10.47
C THR A 71 4.35 1.19 10.71
N LEU A 72 4.67 0.88 11.97
CA LEU A 72 5.73 -0.06 12.31
C LEU A 72 5.42 -1.48 11.83
N LEU A 73 4.18 -1.97 12.03
CA LEU A 73 3.75 -3.28 11.53
C LEU A 73 3.78 -3.34 10.01
N GLY A 74 3.23 -2.33 9.35
CA GLY A 74 3.28 -2.20 7.89
C GLY A 74 4.72 -2.21 7.40
N TYR A 75 5.60 -1.44 8.05
CA TYR A 75 7.03 -1.36 7.75
C TYR A 75 7.73 -2.72 7.86
N SER A 76 7.57 -3.39 9.00
CA SER A 76 8.21 -4.69 9.25
C SER A 76 7.76 -5.75 8.25
N VAL A 77 6.45 -5.82 7.97
CA VAL A 77 5.91 -6.85 7.08
C VAL A 77 6.28 -6.58 5.62
N PHE A 78 6.17 -5.34 5.11
CA PHE A 78 6.58 -5.08 3.72
C PHE A 78 8.06 -5.35 3.53
N TRP A 79 8.93 -5.01 4.50
CA TRP A 79 10.37 -5.19 4.36
C TRP A 79 10.74 -6.66 4.20
N VAL A 80 10.18 -7.51 5.06
CA VAL A 80 10.40 -8.97 4.98
C VAL A 80 9.91 -9.51 3.64
N VAL A 81 8.69 -9.14 3.21
CA VAL A 81 8.15 -9.59 1.92
C VAL A 81 9.02 -9.11 0.76
N TYR A 82 9.42 -7.84 0.76
CA TYR A 82 10.25 -7.26 -0.30
C TYR A 82 11.60 -7.96 -0.42
N VAL A 83 12.28 -8.20 0.70
CA VAL A 83 13.57 -8.91 0.72
C VAL A 83 13.41 -10.36 0.29
N LEU A 84 12.36 -11.07 0.72
CA LEU A 84 12.11 -12.45 0.30
C LEU A 84 11.83 -12.54 -1.20
N VAL A 85 11.02 -11.64 -1.74
CA VAL A 85 10.75 -11.56 -3.19
C VAL A 85 12.05 -11.29 -3.95
N ALA A 86 12.86 -10.34 -3.49
CA ALA A 86 14.11 -9.98 -4.14
C ALA A 86 15.16 -11.10 -4.07
N SER A 87 15.26 -11.82 -2.96
CA SER A 87 16.28 -12.85 -2.73
C SER A 87 15.89 -14.23 -3.27
N LEU A 88 14.59 -14.54 -3.38
CA LEU A 88 14.10 -15.85 -3.82
C LEU A 88 13.50 -15.81 -5.22
N LEU A 89 12.52 -14.94 -5.47
CA LEU A 89 11.78 -14.96 -6.73
C LEU A 89 12.61 -14.41 -7.90
N LEU A 90 13.36 -13.32 -7.71
CA LEU A 90 14.16 -12.75 -8.80
C LEU A 90 15.23 -13.73 -9.31
N PRO A 91 16.02 -14.42 -8.46
CA PRO A 91 16.96 -15.43 -8.94
C PRO A 91 16.28 -16.65 -9.56
N MET A 92 15.06 -17.02 -9.16
CA MET A 92 14.31 -18.11 -9.79
C MET A 92 13.86 -17.74 -11.22
N VAL A 93 13.49 -16.49 -11.47
CA VAL A 93 13.00 -16.02 -12.78
C VAL A 93 14.14 -15.64 -13.72
N TYR A 94 15.17 -14.94 -13.23
CA TYR A 94 16.25 -14.38 -14.05
C TYR A 94 17.57 -15.13 -13.93
N GLY A 95 17.68 -16.11 -13.03
CA GLY A 95 18.91 -16.84 -12.75
C GLY A 95 19.84 -16.08 -11.79
N LYS A 96 20.71 -16.81 -11.09
CA LYS A 96 21.64 -16.23 -10.09
C LYS A 96 22.68 -15.28 -10.67
N GLN A 97 22.96 -15.39 -11.97
CA GLN A 97 23.96 -14.61 -12.70
C GLN A 97 23.33 -13.72 -13.79
N GLY A 98 22.00 -13.71 -13.89
CA GLY A 98 21.29 -12.98 -14.93
C GLY A 98 21.16 -11.49 -14.62
N SER A 99 21.00 -10.69 -15.67
CA SER A 99 20.66 -9.27 -15.56
C SER A 99 19.16 -9.09 -15.37
N ILE A 100 18.76 -8.23 -14.43
CA ILE A 100 17.37 -7.87 -14.19
C ILE A 100 17.01 -6.65 -15.07
N PRO A 101 15.91 -6.69 -15.84
CA PRO A 101 15.46 -5.52 -16.59
C PRO A 101 15.18 -4.34 -15.67
N VAL A 102 15.65 -3.14 -16.04
CA VAL A 102 15.47 -1.92 -15.23
C VAL A 102 14.00 -1.65 -14.91
N MET A 103 13.09 -1.93 -15.85
CA MET A 103 11.65 -1.78 -15.62
C MET A 103 11.14 -2.62 -14.45
N VAL A 104 11.67 -3.83 -14.23
CA VAL A 104 11.25 -4.69 -13.10
C VAL A 104 11.61 -4.03 -11.77
N VAL A 105 12.80 -3.43 -11.68
CA VAL A 105 13.25 -2.70 -10.48
C VAL A 105 12.42 -1.43 -10.27
N GLN A 106 12.12 -0.68 -11.33
CA GLN A 106 11.28 0.52 -11.23
C GLN A 106 9.86 0.18 -10.74
N TRP A 107 9.25 -0.87 -11.30
CA TRP A 107 7.92 -1.31 -10.87
C TRP A 107 7.94 -1.94 -9.48
N SER A 108 9.02 -2.64 -9.07
CA SER A 108 9.08 -3.25 -7.74
C SER A 108 8.99 -2.21 -6.62
N VAL A 109 9.54 -1.01 -6.83
CA VAL A 109 9.41 0.11 -5.88
C VAL A 109 7.95 0.57 -5.75
N PHE A 110 7.22 0.66 -6.87
CA PHE A 110 5.80 0.99 -6.86
C PHE A 110 4.97 -0.08 -6.14
N TYR A 111 5.20 -1.35 -6.43
CA TYR A 111 4.54 -2.45 -5.73
C TYR A 111 4.89 -2.49 -4.24
N ALA A 112 6.13 -2.15 -3.86
CA ALA A 112 6.54 -2.05 -2.46
C ALA A 112 5.78 -0.93 -1.72
N LEU A 113 5.61 0.23 -2.36
CA LEU A 113 4.81 1.33 -1.81
C LEU A 113 3.35 0.91 -1.61
N VAL A 114 2.74 0.28 -2.62
CA VAL A 114 1.36 -0.22 -2.57
C VAL A 114 1.20 -1.26 -1.47
N LEU A 115 2.14 -2.19 -1.35
CA LEU A 115 2.15 -3.21 -0.31
C LEU A 115 2.24 -2.57 1.09
N PHE A 116 3.18 -1.66 1.30
CA PHE A 116 3.34 -0.95 2.57
C PHE A 116 2.06 -0.19 2.96
N LEU A 117 1.50 0.60 2.05
CA LEU A 117 0.28 1.37 2.31
C LEU A 117 -0.93 0.47 2.56
N GLY A 118 -1.05 -0.64 1.83
CA GLY A 118 -2.08 -1.66 2.04
C GLY A 118 -1.97 -2.31 3.43
N LEU A 119 -0.76 -2.74 3.81
CA LEU A 119 -0.48 -3.34 5.12
C LEU A 119 -0.70 -2.35 6.27
N LYS A 120 -0.23 -1.09 6.15
CA LYS A 120 -0.50 -0.03 7.13
C LYS A 120 -2.00 0.19 7.29
N SER A 121 -2.74 0.26 6.19
CA SER A 121 -4.19 0.50 6.20
C SER A 121 -4.93 -0.67 6.85
N LEU A 122 -4.57 -1.91 6.50
CA LEU A 122 -5.12 -3.11 7.12
C LEU A 122 -4.82 -3.18 8.62
N ALA A 123 -3.56 -2.92 9.02
CA ALA A 123 -3.16 -2.89 10.42
C ALA A 123 -3.90 -1.81 11.22
N THR A 124 -4.18 -0.67 10.60
CA THR A 124 -4.98 0.41 11.19
C THR A 124 -6.40 -0.05 11.48
N LEU A 125 -7.05 -0.70 10.50
CA LEU A 125 -8.41 -1.23 10.64
C LEU A 125 -8.50 -2.34 11.68
N VAL A 126 -7.55 -3.27 11.68
CA VAL A 126 -7.49 -4.38 12.66
C VAL A 126 -7.32 -3.86 14.08
N GLN A 127 -6.45 -2.87 14.30
CA GLN A 127 -6.24 -2.28 15.63
C GLN A 127 -7.44 -1.49 16.13
N HIS A 128 -8.20 -0.86 15.23
CA HIS A 128 -9.45 -0.21 15.62
C HIS A 128 -10.58 -1.22 15.90
N GLY A 129 -10.61 -2.38 15.22
CA GLY A 129 -11.61 -3.42 15.47
C GLY A 129 -11.36 -4.24 16.74
N ARG A 130 -10.17 -4.15 17.33
CA ARG A 130 -9.76 -4.90 18.52
C ARG A 130 -10.01 -4.19 19.85
N GLY A 131 -10.66 -3.02 19.86
CA GLY A 131 -10.97 -2.29 21.10
C GLY A 131 -12.16 -1.37 20.96
#